data_AF-A0A3P7L760-F1
#
_entry.id   AF-A0A3P7L760-F1
#
_cell.length_a   1.000
_cell.length_b   1.000
_cell.length_c   1.000
_cell.angle_alpha   90.00
_cell.angle_beta   90.00
_cell.angle_gamma   90.00
#
_symmetry.space_group_name_H-M   'P 1'
#
loop_
_entity.id
_entity.type
_entity.pdbx_description
1 polymer ?
#
loop_
_entity_poly.entity_id
_entity_poly.type
_entity_poly.pdbx_seq_one_letter_code
_entity_poly.pdbx_strand_id
1 'polypeptide(L)'
;MRLLVLLLTIVFAVVCDKWSECDTCMFSVNTFMDFPERGGKMRKRDKLKKVCEFVEIQIGDPKHVKLCNKVLREVIASKSIFRKMQASKLKNHGDMKPFCAEGLSKSYCEIEEDEDEE
;
A
#
# COMPACT_ATOMS: atom_id res chain seq x y z
N MET A 1 -17.04 43.28 -5.19
CA MET A 1 -15.69 42.67 -5.04
C MET A 1 -15.55 41.72 -3.83
N ARG A 2 -16.60 41.42 -3.05
CA ARG A 2 -16.52 40.48 -1.88
C ARG A 2 -17.01 39.06 -2.16
N LEU A 3 -17.66 38.79 -3.30
CA LEU A 3 -18.16 37.45 -3.66
C LEU A 3 -17.16 36.57 -4.41
N LEU A 4 -16.22 37.16 -5.17
CA LEU A 4 -15.25 36.38 -5.96
C LEU A 4 -14.20 35.67 -5.09
N VAL A 5 -13.91 36.19 -3.90
CA VAL A 5 -12.95 35.59 -2.96
C VAL A 5 -13.52 34.33 -2.27
N LEU A 6 -14.85 34.24 -2.13
CA LEU A 6 -15.53 33.11 -1.50
C LEU A 6 -15.65 31.87 -2.41
N LEU A 7 -15.54 32.04 -3.73
CA LEU A 7 -15.57 30.92 -4.68
C LEU A 7 -14.20 30.27 -4.89
N LEU A 8 -13.10 30.99 -4.63
CA LEU A 8 -11.74 30.46 -4.78
C LEU A 8 -11.31 29.54 -3.63
N THR A 9 -11.92 29.63 -2.45
CA THR A 9 -11.58 28.76 -1.31
C THR A 9 -12.24 27.38 -1.38
N ILE A 10 -13.31 27.22 -2.17
CA ILE A 10 -14.02 25.94 -2.33
C ILE A 10 -13.25 25.00 -3.28
N VAL A 11 -12.44 25.56 -4.20
CA VAL A 11 -11.67 24.77 -5.17
C VAL A 11 -10.42 24.13 -4.54
N PHE A 12 -9.89 24.68 -3.44
CA PHE A 12 -8.72 24.10 -2.74
C PHE A 12 -9.05 22.90 -1.82
N ALA A 13 -10.33 22.54 -1.65
CA ALA A 13 -10.75 21.50 -0.72
C ALA A 13 -10.77 20.07 -1.30
N VAL A 14 -10.55 19.87 -2.61
CA VAL A 14 -10.93 18.62 -3.30
C VAL A 14 -9.81 17.96 -4.09
N VAL A 15 -8.54 18.12 -3.69
CA VAL A 15 -7.45 17.27 -4.19
C VAL A 15 -6.47 16.93 -3.06
N CYS A 16 -6.99 16.40 -1.95
CA CYS A 16 -6.20 15.44 -1.20
C CYS A 16 -6.50 14.10 -1.83
N ASP A 17 -5.59 13.60 -2.69
CA ASP A 17 -5.60 12.23 -3.18
C ASP A 17 -5.69 11.31 -1.96
N LYS A 18 -6.91 10.87 -1.64
CA LYS A 18 -7.14 9.95 -0.54
C LYS A 18 -6.57 8.63 -1.00
N TRP A 19 -5.44 8.25 -0.43
CA TRP A 19 -4.90 6.91 -0.60
C TRP A 19 -5.99 5.90 -0.31
N SER A 20 -6.16 4.94 -1.21
CA SER A 20 -7.09 3.84 -1.00
C SER A 20 -6.44 2.76 -0.11
N GLU A 21 -7.26 1.79 0.31
CA GLU A 21 -6.71 0.60 0.99
C GLU A 21 -5.82 -0.22 0.03
N CYS A 22 -6.17 -0.22 -1.27
CA CYS A 22 -5.40 -0.87 -2.31
C CYS A 22 -4.00 -0.23 -2.46
N ASP A 23 -3.93 1.11 -2.58
CA ASP A 23 -2.66 1.84 -2.70
C ASP A 23 -1.75 1.57 -1.50
N THR A 24 -2.35 1.56 -0.30
CA THR A 24 -1.62 1.29 0.93
C THR A 24 -1.06 -0.12 0.96
N CYS A 25 -1.84 -1.12 0.54
CA CYS A 25 -1.38 -2.49 0.45
C CYS A 25 -0.21 -2.60 -0.54
N MET A 26 -0.40 -2.11 -1.77
CA MET A 26 0.61 -2.19 -2.82
C MET A 26 1.90 -1.49 -2.39
N PHE A 27 1.80 -0.28 -1.85
CA PHE A 27 2.95 0.49 -1.40
C PHE A 27 3.67 -0.16 -0.23
N SER A 28 2.94 -0.70 0.75
CA SER A 28 3.53 -1.37 1.91
C SER A 28 4.31 -2.61 1.50
N VAL A 29 3.72 -3.44 0.63
CA VAL A 29 4.36 -4.67 0.12
C VAL A 29 5.56 -4.32 -0.74
N ASN A 30 5.43 -3.37 -1.68
CA ASN A 30 6.53 -2.91 -2.52
C ASN A 30 7.71 -2.40 -1.68
N THR A 31 7.42 -1.49 -0.77
CA THR A 31 8.44 -0.89 0.10
C THR A 31 9.08 -1.98 0.96
N PHE A 32 8.32 -2.94 1.48
CA PHE A 32 8.89 -4.05 2.26
C PHE A 32 9.80 -4.97 1.43
N MET A 33 9.53 -5.16 0.15
CA MET A 33 10.41 -5.92 -0.73
C MET A 33 11.72 -5.18 -0.99
N ASP A 34 11.62 -3.90 -1.34
CA ASP A 34 12.76 -3.08 -1.77
C ASP A 34 13.52 -2.42 -0.63
N PHE A 35 13.01 -2.48 0.61
CA PHE A 35 13.63 -1.79 1.73
C PHE A 35 15.09 -2.26 1.91
N PRO A 36 16.07 -1.33 1.86
CA PRO A 36 17.47 -1.69 1.81
C PRO A 36 17.95 -2.31 3.12
N GLU A 37 18.50 -3.52 3.03
CA GLU A 37 19.14 -4.20 4.16
C GLU A 37 20.60 -3.75 4.27
N ARG A 38 20.84 -2.55 4.83
CA ARG A 38 22.21 -2.07 5.09
C ARG A 38 22.86 -2.93 6.18
N GLY A 39 23.93 -3.65 5.85
CA GLY A 39 24.90 -4.21 6.81
C GLY A 39 24.56 -5.57 7.42
N GLY A 40 23.56 -6.31 6.91
CA GLY A 40 23.22 -7.66 7.37
C GLY A 40 21.73 -7.97 7.26
N LYS A 41 21.34 -9.22 7.53
CA LYS A 41 19.93 -9.65 7.51
C LYS A 41 19.15 -8.93 8.61
N MET A 42 18.38 -7.91 8.24
CA MET A 42 17.45 -7.26 9.17
C MET A 42 16.36 -8.26 9.57
N ARG A 43 15.97 -8.28 10.86
CA ARG A 43 14.85 -9.14 11.28
C ARG A 43 13.58 -8.64 10.60
N LYS A 44 12.74 -9.57 10.12
CA LYS A 44 11.49 -9.24 9.41
C LYS A 44 10.58 -8.29 10.19
N ARG A 45 10.52 -8.42 11.52
CA ARG A 45 9.74 -7.53 12.39
C ARG A 45 10.27 -6.10 12.40
N ASP A 46 11.59 -5.93 12.42
CA ASP A 46 12.22 -4.60 12.40
C ASP A 46 12.04 -3.94 11.03
N LYS A 47 12.16 -4.73 9.95
CA LYS A 47 11.86 -4.28 8.59
C LYS A 47 10.41 -3.80 8.46
N LEU A 48 9.45 -4.57 8.98
CA LEU A 48 8.03 -4.18 9.02
C LEU A 48 7.84 -2.84 9.73
N LYS A 49 8.45 -2.67 10.90
CA LYS A 49 8.32 -1.44 11.69
C LYS A 49 8.80 -0.23 10.89
N LYS A 50 9.99 -0.32 10.29
CA LYS A 50 10.57 0.77 9.48
C LYS A 50 9.74 1.09 8.23
N VAL A 51 9.17 0.08 7.59
CA VAL A 51 8.31 0.29 6.43
C VAL A 51 7.04 1.04 6.82
N CYS A 52 6.39 0.67 7.93
CA CYS A 52 5.18 1.38 8.36
C CYS A 52 5.47 2.76 8.98
N GLU A 53 6.64 2.96 9.59
CA GLU A 53 7.14 4.31 9.94
C GLU A 53 7.36 5.15 8.67
N PHE A 54 7.86 4.56 7.58
CA PHE A 54 8.00 5.26 6.30
C PHE A 54 6.64 5.62 5.69
N VAL A 55 5.64 4.74 5.78
CA VAL A 55 4.24 5.03 5.40
C VAL A 55 3.68 6.20 6.20
N GLU A 56 3.92 6.25 7.51
CA GLU A 56 3.51 7.37 8.37
C GLU A 56 4.11 8.70 7.90
N ILE A 57 5.40 8.71 7.56
CA ILE A 57 6.10 9.90 7.08
C ILE A 57 5.57 10.35 5.70
N GLN A 58 5.25 9.42 4.80
CA GLN A 58 4.84 9.74 3.43
C GLN A 58 3.37 10.18 3.33
N ILE A 59 2.48 9.57 4.12
CA ILE A 59 1.03 9.77 4.00
C ILE A 59 0.48 10.65 5.13
N GLY A 60 1.03 10.54 6.35
CA GLY A 60 0.58 11.31 7.52
C GLY A 60 -0.74 10.89 8.13
N ASP A 61 -1.40 9.82 7.64
CA ASP A 61 -2.68 9.32 8.16
C ASP A 61 -2.50 8.00 8.97
N PRO A 62 -2.87 7.98 10.26
CA PRO A 62 -2.83 6.78 11.11
C PRO A 62 -3.61 5.58 10.56
N LYS A 63 -4.66 5.78 9.75
CA LYS A 63 -5.42 4.71 9.10
C LYS A 63 -4.50 3.87 8.21
N HIS A 64 -3.66 4.53 7.41
CA HIS A 64 -2.74 3.87 6.48
C HIS A 64 -1.59 3.18 7.21
N VAL A 65 -1.12 3.74 8.32
CA VAL A 65 -0.13 3.07 9.19
C VAL A 65 -0.68 1.79 9.81
N LYS A 66 -1.93 1.83 10.30
CA LYS A 66 -2.62 0.66 10.85
C LYS A 66 -2.82 -0.41 9.78
N LEU A 67 -3.17 0.00 8.56
CA LEU A 67 -3.35 -0.89 7.43
C LEU A 67 -2.02 -1.52 6.98
N CYS A 68 -0.94 -0.74 6.86
CA CYS A 68 0.41 -1.24 6.62
C CYS A 68 0.81 -2.33 7.64
N ASN A 69 0.61 -2.04 8.94
CA ASN A 69 0.92 -2.99 10.00
C ASN A 69 0.14 -4.30 9.84
N LYS A 70 -1.15 -4.22 9.49
CA LYS A 70 -2.01 -5.39 9.28
C LYS A 70 -1.54 -6.22 8.09
N VAL A 71 -1.34 -5.59 6.93
CA VAL A 71 -0.86 -6.24 5.69
C VAL A 71 0.47 -6.94 5.94
N LEU A 72 1.47 -6.21 6.44
CA LEU A 72 2.81 -6.78 6.60
C LEU A 72 2.89 -7.84 7.70
N ARG A 73 2.08 -7.74 8.77
CA ARG A 73 2.01 -8.80 9.80
C ARG A 73 1.51 -10.11 9.21
N GLU A 74 0.52 -10.05 8.32
CA GLU A 74 -0.01 -11.21 7.65
C GLU A 74 1.03 -11.86 6.73
N VAL A 75 1.70 -11.03 5.92
CA VAL A 75 2.80 -11.43 5.04
C VAL A 75 3.91 -12.14 5.81
N ILE A 76 4.36 -11.60 6.94
CA ILE A 76 5.46 -12.23 7.72
C ILE A 76 5.01 -13.46 8.51
N ALA A 77 3.73 -13.56 8.89
CA ALA A 77 3.19 -14.67 9.67
C ALA A 77 3.00 -15.93 8.82
N SER A 78 2.63 -15.78 7.55
CA SER A 78 2.43 -16.90 6.63
C SER A 78 3.66 -17.12 5.73
N LYS A 79 4.33 -18.26 5.91
CA LYS A 79 5.46 -18.67 5.05
C LYS A 79 5.04 -18.81 3.58
N SER A 80 3.79 -19.20 3.32
CA SER A 80 3.24 -19.32 1.96
C SER A 80 3.08 -17.94 1.30
N ILE A 81 2.43 -17.00 1.99
CA ILE A 81 2.24 -15.62 1.49
C ILE A 81 3.59 -14.94 1.30
N PHE A 82 4.50 -15.08 2.28
CA PHE A 82 5.85 -14.53 2.18
C PHE A 82 6.61 -15.06 0.96
N ARG A 83 6.50 -16.36 0.66
CA ARG A 83 7.11 -16.96 -0.53
C ARG A 83 6.45 -16.49 -1.81
N LYS A 84 5.12 -16.38 -1.86
CA LYS A 84 4.39 -15.80 -2.99
C LYS A 84 4.94 -14.42 -3.28
N MET A 85 4.90 -13.51 -2.30
CA MET A 85 5.44 -12.16 -2.39
C MET A 85 6.89 -12.10 -2.92
N GLN A 86 7.78 -13.00 -2.45
CA GLN A 86 9.18 -13.03 -2.93
C GLN A 86 9.36 -13.64 -4.33
N ALA A 87 8.52 -14.60 -4.70
CA ALA A 87 8.61 -15.34 -5.95
C ALA A 87 7.99 -14.56 -7.12
N SER A 88 6.87 -13.89 -6.86
CA SER A 88 6.35 -12.88 -7.76
C SER A 88 7.38 -11.75 -7.78
N LYS A 89 8.02 -11.52 -8.93
CA LYS A 89 8.83 -10.32 -9.15
C LYS A 89 7.88 -9.13 -9.21
N LEU A 90 7.27 -8.77 -8.08
CA LEU A 90 6.30 -7.67 -7.90
C LEU A 90 6.96 -6.30 -8.10
N LYS A 91 7.74 -6.16 -9.17
CA LYS A 91 8.51 -4.97 -9.53
C LYS A 91 7.65 -3.95 -10.28
N ASN A 92 6.47 -4.35 -10.74
CA ASN A 92 5.51 -3.52 -11.45
C ASN A 92 4.15 -3.54 -10.73
N HIS A 93 3.39 -2.45 -10.84
CA HIS A 93 2.03 -2.34 -10.31
C HIS A 93 1.10 -3.51 -10.74
N GLY A 94 1.33 -4.06 -11.95
CA GLY A 94 0.51 -5.12 -12.53
C GLY A 94 0.43 -6.41 -11.72
N ASP A 95 1.52 -6.83 -11.06
CA ASP A 95 1.51 -8.05 -10.23
C ASP A 95 1.15 -7.77 -8.77
N MET A 96 1.30 -6.52 -8.33
CA MET A 96 1.06 -6.10 -6.95
C MET A 96 -0.43 -6.00 -6.64
N LYS A 97 -1.23 -5.50 -7.58
CA LYS A 97 -2.68 -5.37 -7.43
C LYS A 97 -3.36 -6.75 -7.22
N PRO A 98 -3.09 -7.80 -8.04
CA PRO A 98 -3.59 -9.15 -7.78
C PRO A 98 -3.12 -9.74 -6.46
N PHE A 99 -1.86 -9.49 -6.05
CA PHE A 99 -1.38 -9.93 -4.74
C PHE A 99 -2.19 -9.30 -3.58
N CYS A 100 -2.53 -8.02 -3.69
CA CYS A 100 -3.34 -7.32 -2.70
C CYS A 100 -4.84 -7.66 -2.77
N ALA A 101 -5.34 -8.14 -3.90
CA ALA A 101 -6.72 -8.61 -4.06
C ALA A 101 -6.90 -10.05 -3.53
N GLU A 102 -5.98 -10.95 -3.86
CA GLU A 102 -6.18 -12.41 -3.67
C GLU A 102 -5.03 -13.11 -2.93
N GLY A 103 -3.86 -12.48 -2.86
CA GLY A 103 -2.66 -13.06 -2.23
C GLY A 103 -2.70 -13.03 -0.70
N LEU A 104 -3.64 -12.29 -0.11
CA LEU A 104 -3.83 -12.08 1.32
C LEU A 104 -5.19 -12.64 1.78
N SER A 105 -5.37 -12.73 3.09
CA SER A 105 -6.56 -13.24 3.78
C SER A 105 -7.78 -12.33 3.61
N LYS A 106 -7.54 -11.08 3.26
CA LYS A 106 -8.56 -10.10 2.90
C LYS A 106 -8.18 -9.48 1.57
N SER A 107 -9.19 -9.25 0.74
CA SER A 107 -9.02 -8.42 -0.45
C SER A 107 -8.91 -6.96 -0.04
N TYR A 108 -7.84 -6.31 -0.48
CA TYR A 108 -7.60 -4.87 -0.33
C TYR A 108 -7.75 -4.11 -1.65
N CYS A 109 -7.83 -4.83 -2.78
CA CYS A 109 -7.96 -4.28 -4.13
C CYS A 109 -9.08 -5.00 -4.87
N GLU A 110 -9.88 -4.26 -5.63
CA GLU A 110 -10.84 -4.83 -6.58
C GLU A 110 -10.14 -5.11 -7.91
N ILE A 111 -10.37 -6.29 -8.49
CA ILE A 111 -9.99 -6.63 -9.85
C ILE A 111 -11.24 -6.42 -10.69
N GLU A 112 -11.20 -5.45 -11.59
CA GLU A 112 -12.25 -5.29 -12.60
C GLU A 112 -11.95 -6.37 -13.65
N GLU A 113 -12.86 -7.33 -13.80
CA GLU A 113 -12.85 -8.23 -14.94
C GLU A 113 -13.39 -7.41 -16.11
N ASP A 114 -12.56 -7.18 -17.14
CA ASP A 114 -13.06 -6.62 -18.40
C ASP A 114 -14.11 -7.60 -18.91
N GLU A 115 -15.38 -7.18 -18.96
CA GLU A 115 -16.42 -7.91 -19.68
C GLU A 115 -15.98 -7.92 -21.15
N ASP A 116 -15.43 -9.05 -21.61
CA ASP A 116 -15.10 -9.28 -23.01
C ASP A 116 -16.38 -8.97 -23.83
N GLU A 117 -16.37 -7.83 -24.52
CA GLU A 117 -17.42 -7.47 -25.49
C GLU A 117 -17.40 -8.53 -26.60
N GLU A 118 -18.34 -9.49 -26.50
CA GLU A 118 -18.69 -10.50 -27.52
C GLU A 118 -19.03 -9.88 -28.89
#